data_AF-A0A349QWV2-F1
#
_entry.id   AF-A0A349QWV2-F1
#
_cell.length_a   1.000
_cell.length_b   1.000
_cell.length_c   1.000
_cell.angle_alpha   90.00
_cell.angle_beta   90.00
_cell.angle_gamma   90.00
#
_symmetry.space_group_name_H-M   'P 1'
#
loop_
_entity.id
_entity.type
_entity.pdbx_description
1 polymer ?
#
loop_
_entity_poly.entity_id
_entity_poly.type
_entity_poly.pdbx_seq_one_letter_code
_entity_poly.pdbx_strand_id
1 'polypeptide(L)'
;MGDVAMVASVLKEFCVQYPDVEIIMVSRKFFAPFFDGIKNIRFHAIEPKTIHKGFFGLVKLKKELAQYGADAVADLHFNLRSRVVDLLFSLSGVKIRQLDKGRAEKKALTR
;
A
#
# COMPACT_ATOMS: atom_id res chain seq x y z
N MET A 1 -5.30 -12.17 -5.14
CA MET A 1 -6.05 -11.26 -6.05
C MET A 1 -7.27 -10.71 -5.33
N GLY A 2 -8.06 -11.57 -4.65
CA GLY A 2 -9.24 -11.15 -3.87
C GLY A 2 -9.03 -9.94 -2.97
N ASP A 3 -7.98 -9.92 -2.14
CA ASP A 3 -7.69 -8.80 -1.24
C ASP A 3 -7.59 -7.44 -1.95
N VAL A 4 -6.99 -7.41 -3.15
CA VAL A 4 -6.81 -6.15 -3.90
C VAL A 4 -8.13 -5.65 -4.48
N ALA A 5 -8.97 -6.58 -4.97
CA ALA A 5 -10.30 -6.25 -5.47
C ALA A 5 -11.23 -5.77 -4.34
N MET A 6 -11.17 -6.39 -3.16
CA MET A 6 -11.94 -5.96 -1.98
C MET A 6 -11.54 -4.54 -1.56
N VAL A 7 -10.23 -4.24 -1.49
CA VAL A 7 -9.73 -2.91 -1.14
C VAL A 7 -10.18 -1.85 -2.15
N ALA A 8 -10.20 -2.14 -3.45
CA ALA A 8 -10.62 -1.17 -4.47
C ALA A 8 -12.06 -0.66 -4.24
N SER A 9 -12.98 -1.55 -3.84
CA SER A 9 -14.36 -1.16 -3.52
C SER A 9 -14.44 -0.24 -2.30
N VAL A 10 -13.64 -0.51 -1.25
CA VAL A 10 -13.58 0.31 -0.04
C VAL A 10 -12.96 1.67 -0.35
N LEU A 11 -11.88 1.71 -1.13
CA LEU A 11 -11.23 2.97 -1.50
C LEU A 11 -12.12 3.84 -2.39
N LYS A 12 -12.93 3.23 -3.26
CA LYS A 12 -13.92 3.97 -4.06
C LYS A 12 -14.88 4.74 -3.17
N GLU A 13 -15.46 4.08 -2.17
CA GLU A 13 -16.39 4.71 -1.23
C GLU A 13 -15.67 5.73 -0.34
N PHE A 14 -14.45 5.43 0.11
CA PHE A 14 -13.63 6.36 0.87
C PHE A 14 -13.40 7.67 0.11
N CYS A 15 -13.03 7.61 -1.18
CA CYS A 15 -12.80 8.81 -1.99
C CYS A 15 -14.07 9.64 -2.23
N VAL A 16 -15.26 9.04 -2.14
CA VAL A 16 -16.54 9.77 -2.19
C VAL A 16 -16.78 10.54 -0.89
N GLN A 17 -16.48 9.93 0.25
CA GLN A 17 -16.69 10.53 1.58
C GLN A 17 -15.60 11.55 1.95
N TYR A 18 -14.39 11.38 1.43
CA TYR A 18 -13.23 12.23 1.70
C TYR A 18 -12.64 12.77 0.40
N PRO A 19 -13.32 13.71 -0.28
CA PRO A 19 -12.92 14.20 -1.60
C PRO A 19 -11.63 15.04 -1.59
N ASP A 20 -11.18 15.50 -0.42
CA ASP A 20 -9.93 16.27 -0.29
C ASP A 20 -8.71 15.38 -0.04
N VAL A 21 -8.90 14.06 0.13
CA VAL A 21 -7.81 13.11 0.38
C VAL A 21 -7.37 12.48 -0.94
N GLU A 22 -6.10 12.66 -1.28
CA GLU A 22 -5.44 11.95 -2.37
C GLU A 22 -4.83 10.63 -1.85
N ILE A 23 -5.05 9.54 -2.59
CA ILE A 23 -4.48 8.23 -2.28
C ILE A 23 -3.52 7.81 -3.39
N ILE A 24 -2.27 7.51 -3.00
CA ILE A 24 -1.31 6.84 -3.88
C ILE A 24 -1.42 5.33 -3.66
N MET A 25 -2.11 4.63 -4.56
CA MET A 25 -2.27 3.18 -4.48
C MET A 25 -1.06 2.46 -5.07
N VAL A 26 -0.28 1.79 -4.22
CA VAL A 26 0.92 1.05 -4.64
C VAL A 26 0.60 -0.43 -4.79
N SER A 27 0.61 -0.96 -6.02
CA SER A 27 0.36 -2.38 -6.27
C SER A 27 0.99 -2.86 -7.57
N ARG A 28 0.94 -4.17 -7.83
CA ARG A 28 1.46 -4.74 -9.09
C ARG A 28 0.64 -4.18 -10.26
N LYS A 29 1.31 -3.82 -11.36
CA LYS A 29 0.69 -3.24 -12.58
C LYS A 29 -0.57 -3.99 -13.07
N PHE A 30 -0.57 -5.32 -12.95
CA PHE A 30 -1.71 -6.17 -13.29
C PHE A 30 -3.03 -5.77 -12.58
N PHE A 31 -2.94 -5.13 -11.42
CA PHE A 31 -4.11 -4.68 -10.64
C PHE A 31 -4.52 -3.24 -10.88
N ALA A 32 -3.82 -2.48 -11.73
CA ALA A 32 -4.19 -1.11 -12.05
C ALA A 32 -5.66 -0.96 -12.49
N PRO A 33 -6.23 -1.88 -13.33
CA PRO A 33 -7.61 -1.75 -13.77
C PRO A 33 -8.67 -1.73 -12.66
N PHE A 34 -8.36 -2.24 -11.45
CA PHE A 34 -9.30 -2.18 -10.33
C PHE A 34 -9.48 -0.77 -9.76
N PHE A 35 -8.55 0.14 -10.03
CA PHE A 35 -8.56 1.51 -9.51
C PHE A 35 -8.91 2.54 -10.59
N ASP A 36 -9.07 2.10 -11.85
CA ASP A 36 -9.43 2.98 -12.95
C ASP A 36 -10.80 3.63 -12.71
N GLY A 37 -10.87 4.95 -12.93
CA GLY A 37 -12.08 5.74 -12.77
C GLY A 37 -12.44 6.09 -11.31
N ILE A 38 -11.67 5.67 -10.32
CA ILE A 38 -11.84 6.16 -8.94
C ILE A 38 -11.17 7.54 -8.85
N LYS A 39 -11.95 8.57 -8.52
CA LYS A 39 -11.44 9.93 -8.31
C LYS A 39 -10.47 9.95 -7.11
N ASN A 40 -9.47 10.82 -7.17
CA ASN A 40 -8.49 11.04 -6.10
C ASN A 40 -7.61 9.83 -5.75
N ILE A 41 -7.57 8.82 -6.62
CA ILE A 41 -6.61 7.72 -6.53
C ILE A 41 -5.61 7.82 -7.67
N ARG A 42 -4.33 7.82 -7.32
CA ARG A 42 -3.22 7.68 -8.26
C ARG A 42 -2.60 6.31 -8.11
N PHE A 43 -2.60 5.52 -9.17
CA PHE A 43 -1.96 4.21 -9.15
C PHE A 43 -0.45 4.33 -9.39
N HIS A 44 0.35 3.72 -8.50
CA HIS A 44 1.80 3.61 -8.66
C HIS A 44 2.21 2.14 -8.73
N ALA A 45 2.76 1.73 -9.87
CA ALA A 45 3.06 0.34 -10.12
C ALA A 45 4.37 -0.10 -9.44
N ILE A 46 4.32 -1.17 -8.65
CA ILE A 46 5.51 -1.87 -8.16
C ILE A 46 5.81 -3.12 -9.02
N GLU A 47 7.04 -3.21 -9.51
CA GLU A 47 7.62 -4.42 -10.09
C GLU A 47 8.56 -5.19 -9.13
N PRO A 48 8.03 -6.02 -8.20
CA PRO A 48 8.84 -6.65 -7.16
C PRO A 48 9.81 -7.73 -7.64
N LYS A 49 9.66 -8.20 -8.88
CA LYS A 49 10.49 -9.26 -9.47
C LYS A 49 11.65 -8.72 -10.32
N THR A 50 11.59 -7.45 -10.68
CA THR A 50 12.52 -6.78 -11.61
C THR A 50 13.04 -5.50 -10.95
N ILE A 51 12.44 -4.35 -11.22
CA ILE A 51 12.94 -3.01 -10.84
C ILE A 51 13.02 -2.85 -9.31
N HIS A 52 12.02 -3.35 -8.59
CA HIS A 52 11.92 -3.22 -7.13
C HIS A 52 12.34 -4.51 -6.40
N LYS A 53 13.27 -5.26 -6.96
CA LYS A 53 13.78 -6.50 -6.37
C LYS A 53 14.85 -6.21 -5.30
N GLY A 54 14.74 -6.91 -4.17
CA GLY A 54 15.73 -6.84 -3.08
C GLY A 54 15.74 -5.48 -2.36
N PHE A 55 16.70 -5.30 -1.45
CA PHE A 55 16.78 -4.09 -0.62
C PHE A 55 16.94 -2.81 -1.45
N PHE A 56 17.87 -2.78 -2.40
CA PHE A 56 18.09 -1.61 -3.28
C PHE A 56 16.85 -1.29 -4.13
N GLY A 57 16.12 -2.31 -4.59
CA GLY A 57 14.85 -2.12 -5.29
C GLY A 57 13.78 -1.46 -4.41
N LEU A 58 13.72 -1.79 -3.11
CA LEU A 58 12.81 -1.14 -2.17
C LEU A 58 13.24 0.29 -1.82
N VAL A 59 14.56 0.56 -1.74
CA VAL A 59 15.07 1.93 -1.60
C VAL A 59 14.71 2.78 -2.82
N LYS A 60 14.78 2.21 -4.03
CA LYS A 60 14.34 2.86 -5.26
C LYS A 60 12.84 3.17 -5.21
N LEU A 61 12.01 2.19 -4.84
CA LEU A 61 10.58 2.39 -4.65
C LEU A 61 10.28 3.50 -3.65
N LYS A 62 10.99 3.54 -2.50
CA LYS A 62 10.81 4.61 -1.51
C LYS A 62 11.13 5.98 -2.10
N LYS A 63 12.18 6.10 -2.92
CA LYS A 63 12.53 7.37 -3.58
C LYS A 63 11.46 7.81 -4.57
N GLU A 64 10.90 6.89 -5.35
CA GLU A 64 9.80 7.17 -6.28
C GLU A 64 8.55 7.63 -5.52
N LEU A 65 8.20 6.94 -4.43
CA LEU A 65 7.03 7.26 -3.62
C LEU A 65 7.19 8.55 -2.80
N ALA A 66 8.42 8.88 -2.38
CA ALA A 66 8.68 10.12 -1.64
C ALA A 66 8.40 11.39 -2.47
N GLN A 67 8.40 11.30 -3.80
CA GLN A 67 8.07 12.43 -4.68
C GLN A 67 6.62 12.88 -4.56
N TYR A 68 5.72 12.03 -4.03
CA TYR A 68 4.33 12.40 -3.79
C TYR A 68 4.14 13.24 -2.52
N GLY A 69 5.14 13.33 -1.64
CA GLY A 69 5.02 14.12 -0.42
C GLY A 69 3.95 13.62 0.56
N ALA A 70 3.74 12.30 0.65
CA ALA A 70 2.67 11.73 1.47
C ALA A 70 2.82 12.04 2.97
N ASP A 71 1.73 12.48 3.60
CA ASP A 71 1.66 12.75 5.05
C ASP A 71 1.68 11.47 5.90
N ALA A 72 1.16 10.38 5.35
CA ALA A 72 1.03 9.10 6.02
C ALA A 72 1.07 7.91 5.05
N VAL A 73 1.40 6.73 5.58
CA VAL A 73 1.40 5.44 4.87
C VAL A 73 0.48 4.46 5.57
N ALA A 74 -0.38 3.79 4.79
CA ALA A 74 -1.22 2.69 5.24
C ALA A 74 -0.77 1.37 4.56
N ASP A 75 -0.14 0.47 5.31
CA ASP A 75 0.22 -0.86 4.79
C ASP A 75 -0.93 -1.86 4.98
N LEU A 76 -1.62 -2.14 3.88
CA LEU A 76 -2.72 -3.11 3.81
C LEU A 76 -2.24 -4.55 3.57
N HIS A 77 -0.95 -4.76 3.28
CA HIS A 77 -0.40 -6.04 2.83
C HIS A 77 0.19 -6.86 3.97
N PHE A 78 0.84 -6.22 4.94
CA PHE A 78 1.41 -6.82 6.15
C PHE A 78 2.34 -8.03 5.84
N ASN A 79 3.27 -7.85 4.89
CA ASN A 79 4.29 -8.83 4.54
C ASN A 79 5.71 -8.30 4.83
N LEU A 80 6.72 -9.17 4.74
CA LEU A 80 8.10 -8.78 5.11
C LEU A 80 8.65 -7.61 4.26
N ARG A 81 8.28 -7.52 2.98
CA ARG A 81 8.77 -6.46 2.09
C ARG A 81 8.06 -5.14 2.32
N SER A 82 6.75 -5.16 2.59
CA SER A 82 6.00 -3.95 2.92
C SER A 82 6.52 -3.35 4.23
N ARG A 83 6.87 -4.18 5.22
CA ARG A 83 7.54 -3.72 6.46
C ARG A 83 8.89 -3.05 6.24
N VAL A 84 9.67 -3.46 5.23
CA VAL A 84 10.93 -2.78 4.90
C VAL A 84 10.66 -1.41 4.31
N VAL A 85 9.67 -1.28 3.43
CA VAL A 85 9.26 0.02 2.88
C VAL A 85 8.74 0.93 3.99
N ASP A 86 7.94 0.38 4.90
CA ASP A 86 7.46 1.11 6.07
C ASP A 86 8.62 1.62 6.94
N LEU A 87 9.60 0.76 7.25
CA LEU A 87 10.78 1.19 8.00
C LEU A 87 11.48 2.37 7.30
N LEU A 88 11.68 2.29 5.98
CA LEU A 88 12.30 3.38 5.20
C LEU A 88 11.50 4.69 5.23
N PHE A 89 10.16 4.62 5.33
CA PHE A 89 9.30 5.80 5.48
C PHE A 89 9.31 6.36 6.91
N SER A 90 9.33 5.50 7.92
CA SER A 90 9.37 5.91 9.33
C SER A 90 10.66 6.64 9.68
N LEU A 91 11.78 6.25 9.05
CA LEU A 91 13.06 6.94 9.19
C LEU A 91 13.04 8.36 8.61
N SER A 92 12.08 8.67 7.72
CA SER A 92 11.82 10.03 7.23
C SER A 92 10.71 10.76 7.99
N GLY A 93 10.25 10.25 9.14
CA GLY A 93 9.24 10.91 9.98
C GLY A 93 7.79 10.78 9.52
N VAL A 94 7.54 9.99 8.46
CA VAL A 94 6.18 9.78 7.94
C VAL A 94 5.42 8.84 8.87
N LYS A 95 4.15 9.16 9.18
CA LYS A 95 3.30 8.34 10.06
C LYS A 95 2.88 7.07 9.33
N ILE A 96 2.99 5.93 10.00
CA ILE A 96 2.68 4.62 9.39
C ILE A 96 1.65 3.87 10.23
N ARG A 97 0.63 3.34 9.57
CA ARG A 97 -0.34 2.40 10.16
C ARG A 97 -0.40 1.14 9.32
N GLN A 98 -0.41 0.01 10.01
CA GLN A 98 -0.44 -1.32 9.41
C GLN A 98 -1.77 -2.00 9.76
N LEU A 99 -2.34 -2.75 8.81
CA LEU A 99 -3.59 -3.47 9.04
C LEU A 99 -3.34 -4.71 9.91
N ASP A 100 -4.02 -4.80 11.07
CA ASP A 100 -3.96 -5.98 11.92
C ASP A 100 -4.81 -7.12 11.30
N LYS A 101 -4.14 -8.23 10.96
CA LYS A 101 -4.78 -9.38 10.31
C LYS A 101 -5.38 -10.37 11.32
N GLY A 102 -5.29 -10.10 12.62
CA GLY A 102 -5.82 -10.94 13.68
C GLY A 102 -5.17 -12.32 13.71
N ARG A 103 -3.85 -12.38 13.45
CA ARG A 103 -3.12 -13.65 13.31
C ARG A 103 -3.10 -14.44 14.62
N ALA A 104 -3.06 -13.73 15.74
CA ALA A 104 -3.08 -14.34 17.07
C ALA A 104 -4.43 -15.00 17.36
N GLU A 105 -5.57 -14.31 17.12
CA GLU A 105 -6.89 -14.91 17.38
C GLU A 105 -7.15 -16.09 16.43
N LYS A 106 -6.82 -15.96 15.14
CA LYS A 106 -6.99 -17.06 14.19
C LYS A 106 -6.19 -18.31 14.57
N LYS A 107 -4.98 -18.15 15.12
CA LYS A 107 -4.17 -19.27 15.60
C LYS A 107 -4.77 -19.91 16.86
N ALA A 108 -5.45 -19.13 17.69
CA ALA A 108 -6.14 -19.63 18.87
C ALA A 108 -7.37 -20.49 18.51
N LEU A 109 -8.02 -20.24 17.36
CA LEU A 109 -9.17 -21.02 16.87
C LEU A 109 -8.83 -22.41 16.32
N THR A 110 -7.55 -22.70 16.07
CA THR A 110 -7.09 -23.99 15.52
C THR A 110 -6.22 -24.76 16.52
N ARG A 111 -6.46 -24.59 17.82
CA ARG A 111 -5.81 -25.31 18.92
C ARG A 111 -6.81 -26.15 19.68
#